data_AF-A0A0L0FMN8-F1
#
_entry.id   AF-A0A0L0FMN8-F1
#
_cell.length_a   1.000
_cell.length_b   1.000
_cell.length_c   1.000
_cell.angle_alpha   90.00
_cell.angle_beta   90.00
_cell.angle_gamma   90.00
#
_symmetry.space_group_name_H-M   'P 1'
#
loop_
_entity.id
_entity.type
_entity.pdbx_description
1 polymer ?
#
loop_
_entity_poly.entity_id
_entity_poly.type
_entity_poly.pdbx_seq_one_letter_code
_entity_poly.pdbx_strand_id
1 'polypeptide(L)'
;MCQVSETVQTDPKKVTLTLAEQRHQQRFAEVDGTKPKLDYEIHQERKRAILKEFPEVKKLYGNEPRTAYYAYAVIAVMLTLAYLCRNSYMLAIVFGFGPGPYLNAAVLVFIHEATHFLVWKTPAYNRILSIITNMVMCVPISEIFKQHHGAHHMNLGSEHFDVDVPTNFEVEFVGNSSFLKGCWLFFNMLILPARSLMKLPVRTDKFLIANWIACLGFGAVAFYLSLPSFVFLMLSLLNSQGLHPANARQIQRHVHDGSDEMKNRGYMPHTYSYYGPANKYFLNVGYHIEHHDFSQIPWTKLPELKRIAGEKWYPTGAAHKNRGMTELINFVTNPDISLADFGGH
;
A
#
# COMPACT_ATOMS: atom_id res chain seq x y z
N MET A 1 17.72 -20.47 66.27
CA MET A 1 16.69 -20.91 65.30
C MET A 1 15.91 -19.68 64.87
N CYS A 2 16.23 -19.15 63.69
CA CYS A 2 15.44 -18.08 63.07
C CYS A 2 15.55 -18.32 61.56
N GLN A 3 14.48 -18.78 60.93
CA GLN A 3 14.32 -18.67 59.48
C GLN A 3 12.87 -18.30 59.18
N VAL A 4 12.80 -17.21 58.43
CA VAL A 4 11.63 -16.46 57.99
C VAL A 4 10.93 -17.22 56.87
N SER A 5 9.61 -17.27 56.90
CA SER A 5 8.79 -17.77 55.79
C SER A 5 8.77 -16.73 54.66
N GLU A 6 9.28 -17.09 53.48
CA GLU A 6 9.04 -16.33 52.26
C GLU A 6 7.88 -16.96 51.48
N THR A 7 6.78 -16.22 51.43
CA THR A 7 5.65 -16.45 50.55
C THR A 7 6.03 -16.00 49.13
N VAL A 8 6.16 -16.96 48.20
CA VAL A 8 6.32 -16.68 46.77
C VAL A 8 4.97 -16.21 46.22
N GLN A 9 4.86 -14.91 45.97
CA GLN A 9 3.71 -14.28 45.34
C GLN A 9 3.82 -14.48 43.82
N THR A 10 2.95 -15.30 43.23
CA THR A 10 2.90 -15.51 41.77
C THR A 10 2.15 -14.35 41.10
N ASP A 11 2.82 -13.66 40.18
CA ASP A 11 2.28 -12.56 39.38
C ASP A 11 1.27 -13.09 38.32
N PRO A 12 0.00 -12.65 38.31
CA PRO A 12 -1.06 -13.17 37.44
C PRO A 12 -1.00 -12.68 35.98
N LYS A 13 0.12 -12.12 35.50
CA LYS A 13 0.26 -11.58 34.12
C LYS A 13 1.19 -12.37 33.19
N LYS A 14 1.37 -13.68 33.38
CA LYS A 14 1.96 -14.53 32.33
C LYS A 14 0.86 -15.06 31.42
N VAL A 15 0.60 -14.34 30.33
CA VAL A 15 -0.17 -14.88 29.20
C VAL A 15 0.64 -16.03 28.61
N THR A 16 0.12 -17.25 28.71
CA THR A 16 0.72 -18.44 28.10
C THR A 16 0.55 -18.33 26.59
N LEU A 17 1.64 -18.00 25.90
CA LEU A 17 1.68 -17.96 24.44
C LEU A 17 1.32 -19.34 23.87
N THR A 18 0.46 -19.36 22.85
CA THR A 18 0.08 -20.53 22.07
C THR A 18 1.31 -21.14 21.38
N LEU A 19 1.22 -22.42 21.00
CA LEU A 19 2.31 -23.11 20.31
C LEU A 19 2.71 -22.43 18.98
N ALA A 20 1.76 -21.75 18.33
CA ALA A 20 1.99 -20.94 17.13
C ALA A 20 2.77 -19.67 17.46
N GLU A 21 2.40 -18.95 18.52
CA GLU A 21 3.13 -17.76 19.01
C GLU A 21 4.54 -18.11 19.51
N GLN A 22 4.72 -19.30 20.10
CA GLN A 22 6.04 -19.81 20.50
C GLN A 22 6.91 -20.15 19.29
N ARG A 23 6.34 -20.78 18.25
CA ARG A 23 7.05 -21.09 16.99
C ARG A 23 7.37 -19.83 16.18
N HIS A 24 6.48 -18.85 16.20
CA HIS A 24 6.70 -17.51 15.64
C HIS A 24 7.86 -16.84 16.37
N GLN A 25 7.81 -16.71 17.71
CA GLN A 25 8.93 -16.15 18.49
C GLN A 25 10.26 -16.89 18.30
N GLN A 26 10.23 -18.22 18.17
CA GLN A 26 11.44 -19.02 17.89
C GLN A 26 12.00 -18.81 16.48
N ARG A 27 11.17 -18.47 15.48
CA ARG A 27 11.64 -18.08 14.14
C ARG A 27 12.29 -16.68 14.11
N PHE A 28 11.89 -15.80 15.03
CA PHE A 28 12.39 -14.42 15.13
C PHE A 28 13.55 -14.22 16.11
N ALA A 29 13.89 -15.24 16.89
CA ALA A 29 15.01 -15.22 17.82
C ALA A 29 16.10 -16.16 17.30
N GLU A 30 16.93 -15.73 16.34
CA GLU A 30 18.33 -16.18 16.20
C GLU A 30 19.04 -15.53 14.99
N VAL A 31 19.39 -14.25 15.13
CA VAL A 31 20.67 -13.73 14.63
C VAL A 31 21.15 -12.71 15.69
N ASP A 32 22.21 -13.04 16.43
CA ASP A 32 22.90 -12.17 17.40
C ASP A 32 22.18 -11.72 18.69
N GLY A 33 21.11 -12.39 19.13
CA GLY A 33 20.48 -12.08 20.43
C GLY A 33 19.83 -10.69 20.52
N THR A 34 19.62 -10.04 19.37
CA THR A 34 18.88 -8.79 19.25
C THR A 34 17.46 -9.08 18.77
N LYS A 35 16.45 -8.43 19.36
CA LYS A 35 15.08 -8.52 18.86
C LYS A 35 15.06 -8.01 17.41
N PRO A 36 14.32 -8.66 16.48
CA PRO A 36 14.16 -8.12 15.14
C PRO A 36 13.57 -6.72 15.23
N LYS A 37 14.17 -5.78 14.49
CA LYS A 37 13.69 -4.41 14.42
C LYS A 37 12.41 -4.37 13.58
N LEU A 38 11.47 -3.53 13.98
CA LEU A 38 10.30 -3.22 13.15
C LEU A 38 10.75 -2.47 11.89
N ASP A 39 10.11 -2.71 10.75
CA ASP A 39 10.48 -2.05 9.48
C ASP A 39 10.53 -0.53 9.59
N TYR A 40 9.57 0.06 10.31
CA TYR A 40 9.57 1.51 10.54
C TYR A 40 10.86 2.00 11.19
N GLU A 41 11.42 1.25 12.15
CA GLU A 41 12.67 1.61 12.82
C GLU A 41 13.84 1.56 11.83
N ILE A 42 13.88 0.55 10.95
CA ILE A 42 14.86 0.43 9.87
C ILE A 42 14.80 1.66 8.94
N HIS A 43 13.60 2.09 8.54
CA HIS A 43 13.40 3.29 7.73
C HIS A 43 13.88 4.57 8.44
N GLN A 44 13.56 4.75 9.73
CA GLN A 44 14.00 5.92 10.49
C GLN A 44 15.50 5.96 10.72
N GLU A 45 16.13 4.82 10.99
CA GLU A 45 17.59 4.72 11.15
C GLU A 45 18.30 5.02 9.83
N ARG A 46 17.87 4.40 8.73
CA ARG A 46 18.43 4.66 7.39
C ARG A 46 18.27 6.13 7.00
N LYS A 47 17.09 6.73 7.23
CA LYS A 47 16.87 8.17 7.03
C LYS A 47 17.87 9.03 7.80
N ARG A 48 18.08 8.76 9.10
CA ARG A 48 19.03 9.53 9.94
C ARG A 48 20.47 9.39 9.44
N ALA A 49 20.87 8.17 9.05
CA ALA A 49 22.20 7.91 8.53
C ALA A 49 22.44 8.61 7.19
N ILE A 50 21.48 8.53 6.25
CA ILE A 50 21.53 9.25 4.97
C ILE A 50 21.61 10.76 5.20
N LEU A 51 20.82 11.33 6.10
CA LEU A 51 20.86 12.77 6.37
C LEU A 51 22.17 13.24 7.04
N LYS A 52 22.87 12.34 7.74
CA LYS A 52 24.19 12.61 8.31
C LYS A 52 25.27 12.61 7.24
N GLU A 53 25.20 11.68 6.31
CA GLU A 53 26.17 11.53 5.21
C GLU A 53 25.92 12.54 4.07
N PHE A 54 24.65 12.80 3.75
CA PHE A 54 24.20 13.66 2.65
C PHE A 54 23.18 14.72 3.14
N PRO A 55 23.62 15.75 3.89
CA PRO A 55 22.72 16.80 4.38
C PRO A 55 21.94 17.54 3.29
N GLU A 56 22.44 17.57 2.06
CA GLU A 56 21.81 18.17 0.89
C GLU A 56 20.48 17.52 0.50
N VAL A 57 20.22 16.27 0.92
CA VAL A 57 18.91 15.60 0.75
C VAL A 57 17.77 16.45 1.33
N LYS A 58 18.04 17.26 2.36
CA LYS A 58 17.04 18.19 2.93
C LYS A 58 16.50 19.20 1.91
N LYS A 59 17.25 19.52 0.85
CA LYS A 59 16.80 20.43 -0.22
C LYS A 59 15.71 19.79 -1.11
N LEU A 60 15.53 18.47 -1.02
CA LEU A 60 14.52 17.76 -1.80
C LEU A 60 13.12 17.86 -1.18
N TYR A 61 13.00 18.13 0.13
CA TYR A 61 11.69 18.35 0.76
C TYR A 61 10.91 19.47 0.07
N GLY A 62 9.58 19.35 0.06
CA GLY A 62 8.69 20.39 -0.45
C GLY A 62 7.42 19.84 -1.07
N ASN A 63 6.71 20.71 -1.78
CA ASN A 63 5.48 20.37 -2.46
C ASN A 63 5.67 20.23 -3.97
N GLU A 64 4.79 19.46 -4.60
CA GLU A 64 4.72 19.21 -6.03
C GLU A 64 3.28 19.45 -6.54
N PRO A 65 2.93 20.72 -6.85
CA PRO A 65 1.60 21.08 -7.34
C PRO A 65 1.24 20.41 -8.68
N ARG A 66 2.23 19.95 -9.45
CA ARG A 66 1.97 19.28 -10.74
C ARG A 66 1.10 18.05 -10.59
N THR A 67 1.13 17.37 -9.43
CA THR A 67 0.27 16.23 -9.12
C THR A 67 -1.21 16.56 -9.34
N ALA A 68 -1.67 17.78 -9.04
CA ALA A 68 -3.04 18.20 -9.28
C ALA A 68 -3.42 18.19 -10.77
N TYR A 69 -2.51 18.63 -11.66
CA TYR A 69 -2.76 18.60 -13.10
C TYR A 69 -2.90 17.17 -13.63
N TYR A 70 -2.05 16.25 -13.17
CA TYR A 70 -2.16 14.83 -13.53
C TYR A 70 -3.47 14.23 -13.01
N ALA A 71 -3.87 14.55 -11.77
CA ALA A 71 -5.14 14.11 -11.22
C ALA A 71 -6.34 14.58 -12.06
N TYR A 72 -6.43 15.88 -12.38
CA TYR A 72 -7.52 16.40 -13.20
C TYR A 72 -7.52 15.84 -14.63
N ALA A 73 -6.35 15.65 -15.23
CA ALA A 73 -6.24 15.03 -16.55
C ALA A 73 -6.77 13.59 -16.55
N VAL A 74 -6.40 12.78 -15.56
CA VAL A 74 -6.88 11.39 -15.44
C VAL A 74 -8.37 11.34 -15.14
N ILE A 75 -8.90 12.21 -14.28
CA ILE A 75 -10.34 12.33 -14.05
C ILE A 75 -11.06 12.63 -15.37
N ALA A 76 -10.60 13.62 -16.14
CA ALA A 76 -11.19 13.97 -17.43
C ALA A 76 -11.17 12.80 -18.43
N VAL A 77 -10.07 12.04 -18.49
CA VAL A 77 -9.97 10.82 -19.32
C VAL A 77 -10.95 9.76 -18.84
N MET A 78 -11.04 9.49 -17.53
CA MET A 78 -11.99 8.50 -16.98
C MET A 78 -13.44 8.90 -17.27
N LEU A 79 -13.81 10.17 -17.13
CA LEU A 79 -15.14 10.67 -17.46
C LEU A 79 -15.43 10.56 -18.97
N THR A 80 -14.43 10.82 -19.82
CA THR A 80 -14.55 10.66 -21.27
C THR A 80 -14.80 9.20 -21.63
N LEU A 81 -14.02 8.26 -21.08
CA LEU A 81 -14.21 6.83 -21.31
C LEU A 81 -15.57 6.35 -20.79
N ALA A 82 -15.99 6.82 -19.61
CA ALA A 82 -17.32 6.53 -19.07
C ALA A 82 -18.42 7.02 -20.02
N TYR A 83 -18.31 8.23 -20.57
CA TYR A 83 -19.26 8.76 -21.55
C TYR A 83 -19.29 7.96 -22.85
N LEU A 84 -18.13 7.49 -23.34
CA LEU A 84 -18.07 6.61 -24.52
C LEU A 84 -18.76 5.26 -24.27
N CYS A 85 -18.66 4.73 -23.05
CA CYS A 85 -19.33 3.49 -22.64
C CYS A 85 -20.84 3.61 -22.52
N ARG A 86 -21.43 4.83 -22.49
CA ARG A 86 -22.80 5.07 -21.98
C ARG A 86 -23.92 4.22 -22.59
N ASN A 87 -23.74 3.73 -23.81
CA ASN A 87 -24.71 2.88 -24.53
C ASN A 87 -24.12 1.51 -24.92
N SER A 88 -22.98 1.09 -24.36
CA SER A 88 -22.30 -0.15 -24.74
C SER A 88 -21.62 -0.83 -23.56
N TYR A 89 -22.20 -1.95 -23.11
CA TYR A 89 -21.57 -2.84 -22.14
C TYR A 89 -20.28 -3.45 -22.68
N MET A 90 -20.18 -3.68 -23.99
CA MET A 90 -18.96 -4.20 -24.59
C MET A 90 -17.80 -3.21 -24.39
N LEU A 91 -18.02 -1.92 -24.69
CA LEU A 91 -17.02 -0.89 -24.42
C LEU A 91 -16.71 -0.79 -22.92
N ALA A 92 -17.74 -0.90 -22.07
CA ALA A 92 -17.53 -0.87 -20.62
C ALA A 92 -16.63 -2.00 -20.12
N ILE A 93 -16.80 -3.22 -20.64
CA ILE A 93 -15.97 -4.39 -20.32
C ILE A 93 -14.56 -4.18 -20.88
N VAL A 94 -14.42 -3.84 -22.17
CA VAL A 94 -13.09 -3.66 -22.79
C VAL A 94 -12.30 -2.56 -22.10
N PHE A 95 -12.92 -1.42 -21.80
CA PHE A 95 -12.23 -0.34 -21.07
C PHE A 95 -12.00 -0.67 -19.60
N GLY A 96 -12.93 -1.39 -18.96
CA GLY A 96 -12.84 -1.81 -17.56
C GLY A 96 -11.79 -2.89 -17.27
N PHE A 97 -11.37 -3.64 -18.29
CA PHE A 97 -10.24 -4.58 -18.22
C PHE A 97 -8.98 -4.10 -18.96
N GLY A 98 -9.07 -3.00 -19.71
CA GLY A 98 -7.96 -2.42 -20.45
C GLY A 98 -7.39 -1.16 -19.78
N PRO A 99 -7.66 0.05 -20.30
CA PRO A 99 -7.12 1.30 -19.76
C PRO A 99 -7.63 1.68 -18.36
N GLY A 100 -8.89 1.36 -18.04
CA GLY A 100 -9.56 1.79 -16.81
C GLY A 100 -8.81 1.44 -15.53
N PRO A 101 -8.37 0.19 -15.32
CA PRO A 101 -7.63 -0.20 -14.13
C PRO A 101 -6.31 0.56 -13.94
N TYR A 102 -5.58 0.88 -15.03
CA TYR A 102 -4.35 1.68 -14.93
C TYR A 102 -4.65 3.11 -14.52
N LEU A 103 -5.70 3.73 -15.07
CA LEU A 103 -6.15 5.07 -14.69
C LEU A 103 -6.57 5.10 -13.22
N ASN A 104 -7.32 4.09 -12.77
CA ASN A 104 -7.76 4.02 -11.38
C ASN A 104 -6.61 3.73 -10.40
N ALA A 105 -5.61 2.94 -10.80
CA ALA A 105 -4.36 2.81 -10.04
C ALA A 105 -3.60 4.14 -9.95
N ALA A 106 -3.60 4.97 -11.00
CA ALA A 106 -3.03 6.32 -10.95
C ALA A 106 -3.83 7.24 -10.00
N VAL A 107 -5.17 7.14 -9.98
CA VAL A 107 -6.02 7.86 -9.01
C VAL A 107 -5.60 7.54 -7.56
N LEU A 108 -5.35 6.26 -7.21
CA LEU A 108 -4.82 5.91 -5.88
C LEU A 108 -3.46 6.55 -5.60
N VAL A 109 -2.58 6.64 -6.61
CA VAL A 109 -1.28 7.31 -6.47
C VAL A 109 -1.43 8.81 -6.21
N PHE A 110 -2.37 9.48 -6.86
CA PHE A 110 -2.63 10.91 -6.60
C PHE A 110 -3.19 11.14 -5.18
N ILE A 111 -4.11 10.28 -4.74
CA ILE A 111 -4.64 10.29 -3.37
C ILE A 111 -3.51 10.03 -2.36
N HIS A 112 -2.59 9.13 -2.67
CA HIS A 112 -1.41 8.85 -1.85
C HIS A 112 -0.50 10.09 -1.69
N GLU A 113 -0.13 10.76 -2.77
CA GLU A 113 0.70 11.98 -2.69
C GLU A 113 0.01 13.09 -1.89
N ALA A 114 -1.30 13.28 -2.11
CA ALA A 114 -2.09 14.26 -1.35
C ALA A 114 -2.23 13.87 0.14
N THR A 115 -2.23 12.58 0.48
CA THR A 115 -2.25 12.08 1.86
C THR A 115 -1.00 12.50 2.64
N HIS A 116 0.15 12.52 1.97
CA HIS A 116 1.41 13.04 2.54
C HIS A 116 1.51 14.56 2.55
N PHE A 117 0.43 15.25 2.15
CA PHE A 117 0.38 16.71 1.98
C PHE A 117 1.47 17.23 1.02
N LEU A 118 1.84 16.42 0.02
CA LEU A 118 2.89 16.75 -0.92
C LEU A 118 2.42 17.67 -2.05
N VAL A 119 1.12 17.85 -2.30
CA VAL A 119 0.66 18.67 -3.44
C VAL A 119 0.69 20.17 -3.11
N TRP A 120 0.18 20.54 -1.93
CA TRP A 120 0.21 21.94 -1.43
C TRP A 120 0.64 22.03 0.02
N LYS A 121 1.12 23.22 0.41
CA LYS A 121 1.46 23.53 1.81
C LYS A 121 0.25 23.43 2.75
N THR A 122 -0.93 23.83 2.27
CA THR A 122 -2.17 23.85 3.07
C THR A 122 -2.79 22.46 3.13
N PRO A 123 -2.91 21.82 4.31
CA PRO A 123 -3.44 20.45 4.42
C PRO A 123 -4.84 20.28 3.84
N ALA A 124 -5.71 21.29 4.03
CA ALA A 124 -7.08 21.26 3.53
C ALA A 124 -7.18 21.13 2.00
N TYR A 125 -6.26 21.76 1.24
CA TYR A 125 -6.29 21.71 -0.22
C TYR A 125 -5.92 20.32 -0.76
N ASN A 126 -4.98 19.65 -0.11
CA ASN A 126 -4.64 18.26 -0.45
C ASN A 126 -5.84 17.34 -0.20
N ARG A 127 -6.53 17.49 0.93
CA ARG A 127 -7.74 16.72 1.24
C ARG A 127 -8.86 16.94 0.22
N ILE A 128 -9.08 18.19 -0.18
CA ILE A 128 -10.07 18.52 -1.22
C ILE A 128 -9.70 17.86 -2.56
N LEU A 129 -8.43 17.92 -2.98
CA LEU A 129 -7.99 17.22 -4.18
C LEU A 129 -8.18 15.71 -4.06
N SER A 130 -7.85 15.10 -2.92
CA SER A 130 -8.07 13.67 -2.69
C SER A 130 -9.54 13.30 -2.88
N ILE A 131 -10.46 14.08 -2.32
CA ILE A 131 -11.90 13.85 -2.46
C ILE A 131 -12.35 13.96 -3.92
N ILE A 132 -11.96 15.02 -4.63
CA ILE A 132 -12.30 15.22 -6.05
C ILE A 132 -11.74 14.07 -6.90
N THR A 133 -10.50 13.68 -6.64
CA THR A 133 -9.81 12.60 -7.37
C THR A 133 -10.46 11.26 -7.11
N ASN A 134 -10.93 11.02 -5.88
CA ASN A 134 -11.60 9.77 -5.51
C ASN A 134 -13.00 9.61 -6.15
N MET A 135 -13.66 10.68 -6.60
CA MET A 135 -15.04 10.60 -7.13
C MET A 135 -15.19 9.56 -8.24
N VAL A 136 -14.21 9.45 -9.15
CA VAL A 136 -14.25 8.48 -10.28
C VAL A 136 -14.11 7.02 -9.86
N MET A 137 -13.79 6.74 -8.59
CA MET A 137 -13.86 5.39 -8.01
C MET A 137 -15.26 5.05 -7.48
N CYS A 138 -16.15 6.04 -7.33
CA CYS A 138 -17.49 5.94 -6.73
C CYS A 138 -17.55 5.36 -5.29
N VAL A 139 -16.41 4.96 -4.71
CA VAL A 139 -16.30 4.42 -3.35
C VAL A 139 -15.45 5.40 -2.51
N PRO A 140 -15.90 5.83 -1.33
CA PRO A 140 -15.21 6.82 -0.52
C PRO A 140 -14.01 6.22 0.22
N ILE A 141 -12.86 6.20 -0.45
CA ILE A 141 -11.62 5.58 0.03
C ILE A 141 -10.67 6.63 0.62
N SER A 142 -10.61 7.83 0.04
CA SER A 142 -9.49 8.75 0.24
C SER A 142 -9.27 9.22 1.68
N GLU A 143 -10.34 9.55 2.41
CA GLU A 143 -10.23 10.06 3.79
C GLU A 143 -10.04 8.95 4.83
N ILE A 144 -10.45 7.72 4.53
CA ILE A 144 -10.14 6.52 5.32
C ILE A 144 -8.69 6.14 5.06
N PHE A 145 -8.31 6.05 3.79
CA PHE A 145 -6.95 5.79 3.34
C PHE A 145 -5.97 6.76 3.99
N LYS A 146 -6.25 8.07 4.00
CA LYS A 146 -5.37 9.04 4.65
C LYS A 146 -5.10 8.73 6.13
N GLN A 147 -6.12 8.29 6.86
CA GLN A 147 -5.98 7.95 8.29
C GLN A 147 -5.18 6.68 8.48
N HIS A 148 -5.48 5.63 7.71
CA HIS A 148 -4.88 4.32 7.87
C HIS A 148 -3.50 4.20 7.22
N HIS A 149 -3.23 4.94 6.14
CA HIS A 149 -1.93 5.02 5.48
C HIS A 149 -0.87 5.66 6.39
N GLY A 150 -1.27 6.62 7.23
CA GLY A 150 -0.40 7.15 8.27
C GLY A 150 0.00 6.08 9.29
N ALA A 151 -0.95 5.21 9.69
CA ALA A 151 -0.66 4.09 10.60
C ALA A 151 0.25 3.05 9.95
N HIS A 152 0.04 2.73 8.66
CA HIS A 152 0.93 1.88 7.86
C HIS A 152 2.37 2.42 7.86
N HIS A 153 2.58 3.72 7.61
CA HIS A 153 3.93 4.29 7.65
C HIS A 153 4.61 4.17 9.02
N MET A 154 3.86 4.25 10.11
CA MET A 154 4.41 4.18 11.48
C MET A 154 4.61 2.74 11.97
N ASN A 155 3.90 1.77 11.39
CA ASN A 155 3.85 0.39 11.86
C ASN A 155 4.01 -0.60 10.70
N LEU A 156 4.85 -0.26 9.72
CA LEU A 156 5.05 -1.06 8.52
C LEU A 156 5.39 -2.52 8.89
N GLY A 157 4.72 -3.48 8.25
CA GLY A 157 4.89 -4.92 8.51
C GLY A 157 4.21 -5.44 9.77
N SER A 158 3.55 -4.58 10.57
CA SER A 158 2.82 -4.98 11.77
C SER A 158 1.50 -5.67 11.43
N GLU A 159 1.29 -6.88 11.96
CA GLU A 159 0.01 -7.59 11.83
C GLU A 159 -1.19 -6.74 12.28
N HIS A 160 -1.08 -6.05 13.42
CA HIS A 160 -2.23 -5.37 14.02
C HIS A 160 -2.51 -3.98 13.45
N PHE A 161 -1.47 -3.25 13.05
CA PHE A 161 -1.59 -1.84 12.70
C PHE A 161 -1.34 -1.55 11.23
N ASP A 162 -0.68 -2.46 10.50
CA ASP A 162 -0.50 -2.32 9.07
C ASP A 162 -1.72 -2.90 8.34
N VAL A 163 -2.45 -2.03 7.64
CA VAL A 163 -3.63 -2.43 6.86
C VAL A 163 -3.26 -3.15 5.57
N ASP A 164 -2.03 -3.01 5.07
CA ASP A 164 -1.56 -3.67 3.85
C ASP A 164 -1.17 -5.14 4.12
N VAL A 165 -0.86 -5.48 5.38
CA VAL A 165 -0.59 -6.86 5.83
C VAL A 165 -1.92 -7.63 5.97
N PRO A 166 -2.08 -8.83 5.39
CA PRO A 166 -3.24 -9.70 5.59
C PRO A 166 -3.47 -10.06 7.06
N THR A 167 -4.70 -10.44 7.42
CA THR A 167 -5.00 -10.99 8.75
C THR A 167 -4.60 -12.46 8.85
N ASN A 168 -4.40 -12.99 10.06
CA ASN A 168 -4.13 -14.44 10.24
C ASN A 168 -5.22 -15.32 9.62
N PHE A 169 -6.49 -14.88 9.68
CA PHE A 169 -7.58 -15.56 8.98
C PHE A 169 -7.37 -15.61 7.47
N GLU A 170 -7.01 -14.48 6.84
CA GLU A 170 -6.70 -14.46 5.40
C GLU A 170 -5.53 -15.40 5.07
N VAL A 171 -4.47 -15.36 5.88
CA VAL A 171 -3.26 -16.18 5.71
C VAL A 171 -3.59 -17.67 5.78
N GLU A 172 -4.29 -18.10 6.83
CA GLU A 172 -4.67 -19.50 7.03
C GLU A 172 -5.68 -19.99 5.99
N PHE A 173 -6.68 -19.17 5.66
CA PHE A 173 -7.72 -19.54 4.71
C PHE A 173 -7.20 -19.68 3.28
N VAL A 174 -6.36 -18.73 2.83
CA VAL A 174 -5.82 -18.76 1.47
C VAL A 174 -4.68 -19.78 1.35
N GLY A 175 -3.82 -19.85 2.36
CA GLY A 175 -2.65 -20.72 2.38
C GLY A 175 -1.79 -20.56 1.13
N ASN A 176 -1.31 -21.69 0.59
CA ASN A 176 -0.50 -21.74 -0.64
C ASN A 176 -1.31 -22.10 -1.90
N SER A 177 -2.65 -22.10 -1.83
CA SER A 177 -3.50 -22.47 -2.96
C SER A 177 -3.46 -21.40 -4.05
N SER A 178 -3.02 -21.76 -5.26
CA SER A 178 -3.00 -20.83 -6.40
C SER A 178 -4.39 -20.30 -6.74
N PHE A 179 -5.42 -21.16 -6.65
CA PHE A 179 -6.80 -20.73 -6.88
C PHE A 179 -7.25 -19.69 -5.84
N LEU A 180 -7.01 -19.94 -4.55
CA LEU A 180 -7.41 -19.01 -3.49
C LEU A 180 -6.60 -17.72 -3.52
N LYS A 181 -5.30 -17.77 -3.84
CA LYS A 181 -4.48 -16.58 -4.08
C LYS A 181 -5.01 -15.75 -5.25
N GLY A 182 -5.43 -16.41 -6.33
CA GLY A 182 -6.09 -15.77 -7.46
C GLY A 182 -7.42 -15.11 -7.08
N CYS A 183 -8.27 -15.79 -6.30
CA CYS A 183 -9.53 -15.23 -5.79
C CYS A 183 -9.29 -14.06 -4.84
N TRP A 184 -8.34 -14.19 -3.91
CA TRP A 184 -7.96 -13.11 -2.98
C TRP A 184 -7.53 -11.88 -3.76
N LEU A 185 -6.65 -12.05 -4.77
CA LEU A 185 -6.26 -10.96 -5.66
C LEU A 185 -7.44 -10.36 -6.41
N PHE A 186 -8.31 -11.18 -7.00
CA PHE A 186 -9.46 -10.70 -7.76
C PHE A 186 -10.42 -9.85 -6.91
N PHE A 187 -10.64 -10.24 -5.65
CA PHE A 187 -11.52 -9.53 -4.72
C PHE A 187 -10.82 -8.55 -3.79
N ASN A 188 -9.53 -8.29 -4.01
CA ASN A 188 -8.71 -7.49 -3.09
C ASN A 188 -9.24 -6.04 -2.93
N MET A 189 -9.95 -5.49 -3.90
CA MET A 189 -10.65 -4.19 -3.75
C MET A 189 -11.87 -4.20 -2.84
N LEU A 190 -12.32 -5.37 -2.40
CA LEU A 190 -13.31 -5.52 -1.33
C LEU A 190 -12.63 -5.91 -0.02
N ILE A 191 -11.67 -6.84 -0.10
CA ILE A 191 -10.97 -7.38 1.06
C ILE A 191 -10.13 -6.31 1.75
N LEU A 192 -9.31 -5.55 1.02
CA LEU A 192 -8.42 -4.56 1.62
C LEU A 192 -9.18 -3.44 2.36
N PRO A 193 -10.22 -2.79 1.79
CA PRO A 193 -11.01 -1.81 2.54
C PRO A 193 -11.71 -2.42 3.77
N ALA A 194 -12.26 -3.63 3.66
CA ALA A 194 -12.87 -4.32 4.79
C ALA A 194 -11.84 -4.59 5.91
N ARG A 195 -10.68 -5.14 5.55
CA ARG A 195 -9.54 -5.35 6.47
C ARG A 195 -9.14 -4.05 7.14
N SER A 196 -9.04 -2.96 6.37
CA SER A 196 -8.69 -1.64 6.86
C SER A 196 -9.64 -1.16 7.98
N LEU A 197 -10.94 -1.33 7.78
CA LEU A 197 -11.98 -0.96 8.76
C LEU A 197 -12.03 -1.90 9.97
N MET A 198 -11.64 -3.16 9.81
CA MET A 198 -11.57 -4.13 10.91
C MET A 198 -10.34 -3.91 11.80
N LYS A 199 -9.19 -3.53 11.20
CA LYS A 199 -7.95 -3.32 11.96
C LYS A 199 -7.92 -1.97 12.67
N LEU A 200 -8.39 -0.91 12.02
CA LEU A 200 -8.21 0.46 12.50
C LEU A 200 -9.52 1.22 12.61
N PRO A 201 -9.70 2.02 13.68
CA PRO A 201 -10.87 2.87 13.82
C PRO A 201 -10.79 4.07 12.89
N VAL A 202 -11.93 4.44 12.29
CA VAL A 202 -12.05 5.64 11.46
C VAL A 202 -12.57 6.80 12.29
N ARG A 203 -11.82 7.91 12.31
CA ARG A 203 -12.29 9.17 12.90
C ARG A 203 -13.12 9.93 11.89
N THR A 204 -14.31 10.33 12.32
CA THR A 204 -15.23 11.11 11.49
C THR A 204 -14.92 12.60 11.58
N ASP A 205 -14.81 13.25 10.42
CA ASP A 205 -14.77 14.70 10.32
C ASP A 205 -15.51 15.19 9.06
N LYS A 206 -15.58 16.51 8.89
CA LYS A 206 -16.28 17.12 7.75
C LYS A 206 -15.77 16.69 6.37
N PHE A 207 -14.49 16.33 6.25
CA PHE A 207 -13.92 15.90 4.99
C PHE A 207 -14.25 14.44 4.70
N LEU A 208 -14.29 13.56 5.73
CA LEU A 208 -14.79 12.19 5.56
C LEU A 208 -16.24 12.22 5.07
N ILE A 209 -17.09 13.03 5.69
CA ILE A 209 -18.49 13.19 5.26
C ILE A 209 -18.56 13.72 3.82
N ALA A 210 -17.76 14.74 3.49
CA ALA A 210 -17.69 15.26 2.12
C ALA A 210 -17.21 14.20 1.11
N ASN A 211 -16.26 13.33 1.48
CA ASN A 211 -15.79 12.24 0.64
C ASN A 211 -16.92 11.25 0.36
N TRP A 212 -17.70 10.89 1.37
CA TRP A 212 -18.86 10.01 1.24
C TRP A 212 -19.91 10.60 0.31
N ILE A 213 -20.31 11.85 0.55
CA ILE A 213 -21.30 12.54 -0.29
C ILE A 213 -20.81 12.63 -1.74
N ALA A 214 -19.55 13.02 -1.96
CA ALA A 214 -18.98 13.17 -3.29
C ALA A 214 -18.89 11.84 -4.05
N CYS A 215 -18.31 10.81 -3.46
CA CYS A 215 -18.12 9.52 -4.13
C CYS A 215 -19.43 8.75 -4.33
N LEU A 216 -20.25 8.64 -3.28
CA LEU A 216 -21.53 7.91 -3.36
C LEU A 216 -22.54 8.68 -4.23
N GLY A 217 -22.58 10.01 -4.11
CA GLY A 217 -23.41 10.86 -4.95
C GLY A 217 -23.01 10.76 -6.43
N PHE A 218 -21.71 10.85 -6.73
CA PHE A 218 -21.21 10.67 -8.09
C PHE A 218 -21.52 9.26 -8.63
N GLY A 219 -21.31 8.22 -7.82
CA GLY A 219 -21.64 6.84 -8.18
C GLY A 219 -23.12 6.64 -8.48
N ALA A 220 -24.01 7.18 -7.63
CA ALA A 220 -25.45 7.10 -7.82
C ALA A 220 -25.90 7.85 -9.10
N VAL A 221 -25.34 9.04 -9.36
CA VAL A 221 -25.60 9.78 -10.59
C VAL A 221 -25.11 9.01 -11.82
N ALA A 222 -23.90 8.45 -11.78
CA ALA A 222 -23.37 7.63 -12.87
C ALA A 222 -24.24 6.41 -13.15
N PHE A 223 -24.66 5.69 -12.10
CA PHE A 223 -25.58 4.55 -12.20
C PHE A 223 -26.92 4.94 -12.82
N TYR A 224 -27.51 6.04 -12.36
CA TYR A 224 -28.80 6.53 -12.85
C TYR A 224 -28.74 7.01 -14.31
N LEU A 225 -27.68 7.71 -14.70
CA LEU A 225 -27.52 8.22 -16.07
C LEU A 225 -27.16 7.13 -17.08
N SER A 226 -26.32 6.17 -16.70
CA SER A 226 -25.93 5.06 -17.56
C SER A 226 -25.30 3.90 -16.77
N LEU A 227 -26.01 2.78 -16.73
CA LEU A 227 -25.50 1.54 -16.14
C LEU A 227 -24.20 1.06 -16.82
N PRO A 228 -24.04 1.07 -18.16
CA PRO A 228 -22.74 0.79 -18.79
C PRO A 228 -21.58 1.69 -18.33
N SER A 229 -21.80 3.01 -18.19
CA SER A 229 -20.77 3.92 -17.67
C SER A 229 -20.39 3.57 -16.22
N PHE A 230 -21.38 3.28 -15.39
CA PHE A 230 -21.15 2.85 -14.01
C PHE A 230 -20.39 1.51 -13.95
N VAL A 231 -20.77 0.52 -14.76
CA VAL A 231 -20.07 -0.77 -14.86
C VAL A 231 -18.62 -0.58 -15.27
N PHE A 232 -18.31 0.31 -16.22
CA PHE A 232 -16.93 0.66 -16.57
C PHE A 232 -16.13 1.18 -15.35
N LEU A 233 -16.70 2.12 -14.59
CA LEU A 233 -16.04 2.68 -13.41
C LEU A 233 -15.82 1.59 -12.33
N MET A 234 -16.79 0.70 -12.13
CA MET A 234 -16.69 -0.38 -11.14
C MET A 234 -15.68 -1.45 -11.56
N LEU A 235 -15.67 -1.86 -12.81
CA LEU A 235 -14.66 -2.79 -13.33
C LEU A 235 -13.26 -2.18 -13.27
N SER A 236 -13.13 -0.89 -13.57
CA SER A 236 -11.86 -0.16 -13.44
C SER A 236 -11.37 -0.16 -12.00
N LEU A 237 -12.26 0.12 -11.03
CA LEU A 237 -11.95 0.07 -9.61
C LEU A 237 -11.48 -1.32 -9.20
N LEU A 238 -12.33 -2.34 -9.40
CA LEU A 238 -12.08 -3.71 -8.95
C LEU A 238 -10.77 -4.28 -9.50
N ASN A 239 -10.51 -4.08 -10.79
CA ASN A 239 -9.29 -4.57 -11.42
C ASN A 239 -8.05 -3.72 -11.07
N SER A 240 -8.18 -2.44 -10.67
CA SER A 240 -7.01 -1.61 -10.39
C SER A 240 -6.12 -2.14 -9.27
N GLN A 241 -6.70 -2.81 -8.29
CA GLN A 241 -5.99 -3.59 -7.29
C GLN A 241 -6.44 -5.06 -7.31
N GLY A 242 -6.87 -5.54 -8.48
CA GLY A 242 -7.37 -6.90 -8.71
C GLY A 242 -6.32 -7.83 -9.33
N LEU A 243 -6.77 -8.90 -9.98
CA LEU A 243 -5.93 -9.74 -10.84
C LEU A 243 -5.68 -9.07 -12.21
N HIS A 244 -4.93 -7.97 -12.20
CA HIS A 244 -4.64 -7.18 -13.40
C HIS A 244 -3.29 -6.46 -13.25
N PRO A 245 -2.48 -6.26 -14.32
CA PRO A 245 -1.12 -5.72 -14.20
C PRO A 245 -1.00 -4.38 -13.47
N ALA A 246 -2.06 -3.57 -13.48
CA ALA A 246 -2.16 -2.33 -12.69
C ALA A 246 -1.92 -2.56 -11.18
N ASN A 247 -2.28 -3.73 -10.66
CA ASN A 247 -2.10 -4.11 -9.26
C ASN A 247 -0.70 -4.65 -8.93
N ALA A 248 0.19 -4.85 -9.91
CA ALA A 248 1.50 -5.45 -9.66
C ALA A 248 2.27 -4.74 -8.53
N ARG A 249 2.11 -3.41 -8.40
CA ARG A 249 2.70 -2.62 -7.32
C ARG A 249 2.27 -3.09 -5.92
N GLN A 250 1.03 -3.53 -5.69
CA GLN A 250 0.61 -3.95 -4.34
C GLN A 250 1.34 -5.23 -3.92
N ILE A 251 1.46 -6.20 -4.81
CA ILE A 251 2.21 -7.44 -4.55
C ILE A 251 3.70 -7.14 -4.36
N GLN A 252 4.31 -6.40 -5.29
CA GLN A 252 5.75 -6.09 -5.28
C GLN A 252 6.21 -5.30 -4.06
N ARG A 253 5.29 -4.60 -3.39
CA ARG A 253 5.65 -3.89 -2.18
C ARG A 253 5.87 -4.81 -1.00
N HIS A 254 5.49 -6.08 -1.08
CA HIS A 254 5.60 -7.00 0.05
C HIS A 254 6.18 -8.37 -0.34
N VAL A 255 6.20 -8.71 -1.63
CA VAL A 255 6.63 -10.01 -2.11
C VAL A 255 7.60 -9.85 -3.28
N HIS A 256 8.70 -10.59 -3.25
CA HIS A 256 9.68 -10.67 -4.33
C HIS A 256 9.64 -12.02 -5.06
N ASP A 257 10.49 -12.98 -4.66
CA ASP A 257 10.73 -14.22 -5.39
C ASP A 257 10.42 -15.51 -4.62
N GLY A 258 10.04 -15.42 -3.34
CA GLY A 258 9.79 -16.59 -2.49
C GLY A 258 11.04 -17.25 -1.93
N SER A 259 12.24 -16.71 -2.21
CA SER A 259 13.52 -17.28 -1.78
C SER A 259 13.69 -17.28 -0.26
N ASP A 260 14.59 -18.12 0.24
CA ASP A 260 14.97 -18.10 1.67
C ASP A 260 15.60 -16.76 2.08
N GLU A 261 16.32 -16.09 1.16
CA GLU A 261 16.82 -14.72 1.37
C GLU A 261 15.67 -13.72 1.51
N MET A 262 14.56 -13.94 0.78
CA MET A 262 13.34 -13.18 0.99
C MET A 262 12.65 -13.47 2.31
N LYS A 263 12.69 -14.69 2.82
CA LYS A 263 12.02 -15.02 4.08
C LYS A 263 12.86 -14.67 5.30
N ASN A 264 14.18 -14.69 5.15
CA ASN A 264 15.16 -14.48 6.23
C ASN A 264 15.98 -13.20 5.99
N ARG A 265 15.30 -12.06 5.88
CA ARG A 265 15.87 -10.76 5.45
C ARG A 265 16.70 -10.02 6.48
N GLY A 266 16.85 -10.56 7.70
CA GLY A 266 17.55 -9.90 8.79
C GLY A 266 17.02 -8.47 9.04
N TYR A 267 17.85 -7.47 8.75
CA TYR A 267 17.56 -6.04 8.98
C TYR A 267 16.98 -5.27 7.77
N MET A 268 16.57 -5.97 6.70
CA MET A 268 15.97 -5.31 5.53
C MET A 268 14.44 -5.22 5.69
N PRO A 269 13.81 -4.10 5.31
CA PRO A 269 12.37 -3.94 5.47
C PRO A 269 11.60 -4.95 4.60
N HIS A 270 10.38 -5.31 5.00
CA HIS A 270 9.44 -6.14 4.22
C HIS A 270 8.86 -5.40 3.00
N THR A 271 9.61 -4.46 2.43
CA THR A 271 9.20 -3.71 1.27
C THR A 271 10.30 -3.46 0.26
N TYR A 272 9.89 -3.26 -1.00
CA TYR A 272 10.78 -3.21 -2.15
C TYR A 272 10.48 -2.04 -3.05
N SER A 273 11.55 -1.55 -3.66
CA SER A 273 11.46 -0.59 -4.75
C SER A 273 11.42 -1.28 -6.12
N TYR A 274 11.04 -0.49 -7.12
CA TYR A 274 11.04 -0.80 -8.54
C TYR A 274 11.45 0.49 -9.27
N TYR A 275 12.46 0.41 -10.14
CA TYR A 275 13.00 1.59 -10.85
C TYR A 275 12.71 1.59 -12.35
N GLY A 276 11.91 0.63 -12.84
CA GLY A 276 11.65 0.48 -14.27
C GLY A 276 10.66 1.50 -14.87
N PRO A 277 10.36 1.37 -16.18
CA PRO A 277 9.67 2.39 -16.97
C PRO A 277 8.23 2.69 -16.52
N ALA A 278 7.56 1.76 -15.82
CA ALA A 278 6.19 1.98 -15.35
C ALA A 278 6.09 3.19 -14.39
N ASN A 279 7.18 3.58 -13.73
CA ASN A 279 7.22 4.77 -12.87
C ASN A 279 6.88 6.08 -13.59
N LYS A 280 7.08 6.17 -14.92
CA LYS A 280 6.69 7.33 -15.73
C LYS A 280 5.19 7.62 -15.67
N TYR A 281 4.38 6.57 -15.48
CA TYR A 281 2.92 6.67 -15.45
C TYR A 281 2.34 6.69 -14.03
N PHE A 282 3.12 6.23 -13.04
CA PHE A 282 2.69 6.12 -11.64
C PHE A 282 3.49 7.02 -10.71
N LEU A 283 3.83 8.22 -11.19
CA LEU A 283 4.49 9.26 -10.39
C LEU A 283 5.64 8.70 -9.54
N ASN A 284 6.58 7.96 -10.13
CA ASN A 284 7.73 7.37 -9.42
C ASN A 284 7.41 6.62 -8.10
N VAL A 285 6.18 6.17 -7.89
CA VAL A 285 5.77 5.53 -6.64
C VAL A 285 6.42 4.16 -6.42
N GLY A 286 7.14 3.65 -7.42
CA GLY A 286 7.99 2.48 -7.29
C GLY A 286 9.28 2.73 -6.49
N TYR A 287 9.68 3.97 -6.24
CA TYR A 287 10.74 4.31 -5.28
C TYR A 287 10.22 4.17 -3.85
N HIS A 288 9.80 2.95 -3.48
CA HIS A 288 8.98 2.71 -2.30
C HIS A 288 9.79 2.80 -1.01
N ILE A 289 10.97 2.17 -0.97
CA ILE A 289 11.88 2.25 0.18
C ILE A 289 12.28 3.70 0.41
N GLU A 290 12.64 4.42 -0.66
CA GLU A 290 12.99 5.84 -0.62
C GLU A 290 11.83 6.69 -0.08
N HIS A 291 10.61 6.41 -0.53
CA HIS A 291 9.40 7.05 -0.04
C HIS A 291 9.15 6.77 1.45
N HIS A 292 9.35 5.55 1.93
CA HIS A 292 9.19 5.23 3.35
C HIS A 292 10.26 5.89 4.24
N ASP A 293 11.49 5.99 3.75
CA ASP A 293 12.55 6.75 4.44
C ASP A 293 12.25 8.26 4.45
N PHE A 294 11.75 8.79 3.34
CA PHE A 294 11.58 10.23 3.10
C PHE A 294 10.19 10.58 2.56
N SER A 295 9.13 10.27 3.31
CA SER A 295 7.73 10.45 2.86
C SER A 295 7.29 11.89 2.59
N GLN A 296 8.14 12.87 2.94
CA GLN A 296 7.94 14.29 2.66
C GLN A 296 8.74 14.80 1.43
N ILE A 297 9.42 13.91 0.71
CA ILE A 297 10.04 14.21 -0.59
C ILE A 297 9.04 13.82 -1.69
N PRO A 298 8.64 14.75 -2.56
CA PRO A 298 7.66 14.46 -3.61
C PRO A 298 8.22 13.51 -4.66
N TRP A 299 7.33 12.80 -5.33
CA TRP A 299 7.66 11.81 -6.34
C TRP A 299 8.64 12.27 -7.44
N THR A 300 8.61 13.54 -7.82
CA THR A 300 9.48 14.10 -8.86
C THR A 300 10.94 14.14 -8.46
N LYS A 301 11.23 14.04 -7.15
CA LYS A 301 12.56 14.12 -6.56
C LYS A 301 13.05 12.80 -5.97
N LEU A 302 12.22 11.75 -5.94
CA LEU A 302 12.66 10.41 -5.50
C LEU A 302 13.82 9.83 -6.34
N PRO A 303 13.85 9.98 -7.68
CA PRO A 303 15.02 9.57 -8.46
C PRO A 303 16.31 10.32 -8.06
N GLU A 304 16.18 11.60 -7.73
CA GLU A 304 17.32 12.42 -7.29
C GLU A 304 17.79 12.02 -5.89
N LEU A 305 16.86 11.71 -4.98
CA LEU A 305 17.18 11.12 -3.68
C LEU A 305 17.99 9.83 -3.84
N LYS A 306 17.54 8.90 -4.69
CA LYS A 306 18.28 7.67 -4.99
C LYS A 306 19.67 7.98 -5.54
N ARG A 307 19.77 8.95 -6.45
CA ARG A 307 21.05 9.35 -7.05
C ARG A 307 22.04 9.90 -6.02
N ILE A 308 21.58 10.74 -5.08
CA ILE A 308 22.43 11.32 -4.03
C ILE A 308 22.87 10.24 -3.04
N ALA A 309 21.94 9.42 -2.55
CA ALA A 309 22.25 8.39 -1.55
C ALA A 309 23.03 7.20 -2.16
N GLY A 310 22.85 6.91 -3.45
CA GLY A 310 23.61 5.93 -4.20
C GLY A 310 23.32 4.46 -3.85
N GLU A 311 24.03 3.55 -4.50
CA GLU A 311 23.85 2.09 -4.39
C GLU A 311 24.09 1.54 -2.99
N LYS A 312 24.88 2.24 -2.16
CA LYS A 312 25.09 1.89 -0.75
C LYS A 312 23.78 1.85 0.04
N TRP A 313 22.93 2.87 -0.16
CA TRP A 313 21.68 3.01 0.59
C TRP A 313 20.48 2.43 -0.16
N TYR A 314 20.50 2.50 -1.49
CA TYR A 314 19.42 2.02 -2.35
C TYR A 314 19.97 1.13 -3.47
N PRO A 315 20.38 -0.11 -3.15
CA PRO A 315 20.96 -1.03 -4.13
C PRO A 315 19.92 -1.38 -5.21
N THR A 316 20.31 -1.21 -6.47
CA THR A 316 19.45 -1.51 -7.62
C THR A 316 19.23 -3.02 -7.77
N GLY A 317 20.18 -3.84 -7.34
CA GLY A 317 20.05 -5.31 -7.34
C GLY A 317 18.94 -5.85 -6.43
N ALA A 318 18.54 -5.09 -5.40
CA ALA A 318 17.49 -5.48 -4.45
C ALA A 318 16.08 -5.01 -4.86
N ALA A 319 15.96 -4.30 -6.00
CA ALA A 319 14.69 -3.80 -6.51
C ALA A 319 14.12 -4.75 -7.58
N HIS A 320 12.79 -4.75 -7.72
CA HIS A 320 12.14 -5.48 -8.79
C HIS A 320 12.59 -4.97 -10.16
N LYS A 321 12.88 -5.92 -11.06
CA LYS A 321 13.27 -5.63 -12.44
C LYS A 321 12.07 -5.34 -13.34
N ASN A 322 10.97 -6.04 -13.11
CA ASN A 322 9.75 -5.95 -13.90
C ASN A 322 8.62 -5.36 -13.05
N ARG A 323 7.50 -4.97 -13.68
CA ARG A 323 6.23 -4.62 -13.01
C ARG A 323 5.11 -4.95 -13.96
N GLY A 324 4.23 -5.88 -13.59
CA GLY A 324 3.09 -6.27 -14.41
C GLY A 324 2.64 -7.69 -14.13
N MET A 325 2.13 -8.37 -15.16
CA MET A 325 1.49 -9.68 -15.01
C MET A 325 2.42 -10.76 -14.47
N THR A 326 3.70 -10.74 -14.81
CA THR A 326 4.70 -11.71 -14.33
C THR A 326 4.73 -11.82 -12.81
N GLU A 327 4.60 -10.69 -12.12
CA GLU A 327 4.67 -10.62 -10.65
C GLU A 327 3.40 -11.17 -10.01
N LEU A 328 2.25 -10.90 -10.63
CA LEU A 328 0.96 -11.44 -10.20
C LEU A 328 0.91 -12.94 -10.42
N ILE A 329 1.38 -13.41 -11.57
CA ILE A 329 1.50 -14.84 -11.86
C ILE A 329 2.42 -15.49 -10.85
N ASN A 330 3.61 -14.93 -10.60
CA ASN A 330 4.55 -15.46 -9.61
C ASN A 330 3.87 -15.59 -8.24
N PHE A 331 3.25 -14.54 -7.73
CA PHE A 331 2.53 -14.60 -6.45
C PHE A 331 1.44 -15.70 -6.45
N VAL A 332 0.63 -15.77 -7.50
CA VAL A 332 -0.46 -16.73 -7.60
C VAL A 332 0.06 -18.16 -7.70
N THR A 333 1.05 -18.45 -8.53
CA THR A 333 1.43 -19.82 -8.88
C THR A 333 2.60 -20.37 -8.08
N ASN A 334 3.44 -19.51 -7.47
CA ASN A 334 4.60 -19.96 -6.71
C ASN A 334 4.16 -20.52 -5.35
N PRO A 335 4.40 -21.81 -5.06
CA PRO A 335 3.99 -22.44 -3.80
C PRO A 335 4.80 -21.94 -2.60
N ASP A 336 5.97 -21.33 -2.85
CA ASP A 336 6.84 -20.77 -1.81
C ASP A 336 6.41 -19.35 -1.42
N ILE A 337 5.39 -18.80 -2.06
CA ILE A 337 4.82 -17.48 -1.75
C ILE A 337 3.40 -17.66 -1.23
N SER A 338 3.13 -17.02 -0.10
CA SER A 338 1.87 -17.02 0.62
C SER A 338 1.47 -15.60 1.02
N LEU A 339 0.29 -15.46 1.62
CA LEU A 339 -0.09 -14.19 2.26
C LEU A 339 0.72 -13.89 3.52
N ALA A 340 1.32 -14.90 4.16
CA ALA A 340 2.17 -14.70 5.33
C ALA A 340 3.37 -13.82 4.98
N ASP A 341 3.88 -13.91 3.75
CA ASP A 341 5.05 -13.16 3.28
C ASP A 341 4.81 -11.65 3.16
N PHE A 342 3.57 -11.17 3.33
CA PHE A 342 3.26 -9.74 3.29
C PHE A 342 3.70 -8.96 4.54
N GLY A 343 3.92 -9.68 5.64
CA GLY A 343 4.38 -9.15 6.92
C GLY A 343 5.22 -10.19 7.65
N GLY A 344 5.65 -9.90 8.87
CA GLY A 344 6.42 -10.87 9.65
C GLY A 344 5.54 -11.93 10.32
N HIS A 345 4.79 -12.74 9.55
CA HIS A 345 3.92 -13.81 10.06
C HIS A 345 4.63 -15.13 10.33
#